data_AF-A0A915LQS3-F1
#
_entry.id   AF-A0A915LQS3-F1
#
_cell.length_a   1.000
_cell.length_b   1.000
_cell.length_c   1.000
_cell.angle_alpha   90.00
_cell.angle_beta   90.00
_cell.angle_gamma   90.00
#
_symmetry.space_group_name_H-M   'P 1'
#
loop_
_entity.id
_entity.type
_entity.pdbx_description
1 polymer ?
#
loop_
_entity_poly.entity_id
_entity_poly.type
_entity_poly.pdbx_seq_one_letter_code
_entity_poly.pdbx_strand_id
1 'polypeptide(L)'
;MDELNQVCGLEWKKFDWSLMPKDVHQLNVYAWKIYILAEIYSKYDTFVWMDTSIVINDASSLNPIFEALEKDVISGTVFPGRIF
;
A
#
# COMPACT_ATOMS: atom_id res chain seq x y z
N MET A 1 -23.17 2.47 4.71
CA MET A 1 -22.10 3.01 5.59
C MET A 1 -21.86 2.13 6.81
N ASP A 2 -22.84 1.32 7.23
CA ASP A 2 -22.75 0.53 8.47
C ASP A 2 -21.65 -0.55 8.46
N GLU A 3 -21.35 -1.17 7.31
CA GLU A 3 -20.23 -2.14 7.20
C GLU A 3 -18.86 -1.48 7.37
N LEU A 4 -18.66 -0.28 6.80
CA LEU A 4 -17.37 0.42 6.85
C LEU A 4 -17.05 0.92 8.27
N ASN A 5 -18.09 1.32 9.02
CA ASN A 5 -17.95 1.81 10.38
C ASN A 5 -17.62 0.71 11.39
N GLN A 6 -17.70 -0.57 11.00
CA GLN A 6 -17.34 -1.71 11.86
C GLN A 6 -15.84 -2.03 11.83
N VAL A 7 -15.08 -1.45 10.90
CA VAL A 7 -13.64 -1.71 10.77
C VAL A 7 -12.86 -0.72 11.64
N CYS A 8 -12.25 -1.22 12.72
CA CYS A 8 -11.39 -0.41 13.58
C CYS A 8 -10.13 0.06 12.83
N GLY A 9 -9.75 1.33 13.00
CA GLY A 9 -8.53 1.88 12.40
C GLY A 9 -8.62 2.16 10.90
N LEU A 10 -9.83 2.20 10.32
CA LEU A 10 -10.04 2.52 8.91
C LEU A 10 -10.12 4.04 8.67
N GLU A 11 -9.22 4.57 7.85
CA GLU A 11 -9.28 5.95 7.34
C GLU A 11 -9.64 5.94 5.84
N TRP A 12 -10.65 6.73 5.46
CA TRP A 12 -10.98 6.98 4.06
C TRP A 12 -10.49 8.35 3.63
N LYS A 13 -9.78 8.39 2.50
CA LYS A 13 -9.25 9.64 1.97
C LYS A 13 -9.56 9.79 0.49
N LYS A 14 -10.03 10.99 0.13
CA LYS A 14 -10.17 11.42 -1.26
C LYS A 14 -8.96 12.27 -1.62
N PHE A 15 -8.22 11.85 -2.63
CA PHE A 15 -7.10 12.62 -3.16
C PHE A 15 -7.62 13.69 -4.11
N ASP A 16 -7.10 14.90 -3.99
CA ASP A 16 -7.42 15.99 -4.91
C ASP A 16 -6.57 15.89 -6.17
N TRP A 17 -7.13 15.22 -7.17
CA TRP A 17 -6.48 15.01 -8.46
C TRP A 17 -6.31 16.32 -9.25
N SER A 18 -7.07 17.37 -8.95
CA SER A 18 -7.01 18.63 -9.71
C SER A 18 -5.66 19.34 -9.61
N LEU A 19 -4.90 19.05 -8.56
CA LEU A 19 -3.56 19.59 -8.31
C LEU A 19 -2.47 18.86 -9.10
N MET A 20 -2.78 17.72 -9.72
CA MET A 20 -1.79 16.88 -10.42
C MET A 20 -1.68 17.23 -11.91
N PRO A 21 -0.53 16.95 -12.55
CA PRO A 21 -0.37 17.07 -13.99
C PRO A 21 -1.42 16.27 -14.77
N LYS A 22 -1.81 16.76 -15.96
CA LYS A 22 -2.91 16.19 -16.77
C LYS A 22 -2.68 14.72 -17.16
N ASP A 23 -1.42 14.37 -17.39
CA ASP A 23 -0.92 13.03 -17.67
C ASP A 23 -1.17 12.03 -16.53
N VAL A 24 -1.35 12.52 -15.30
CA VAL A 24 -1.68 11.71 -14.12
C VAL A 24 -3.18 11.42 -14.01
N HIS A 25 -4.03 12.26 -14.64
CA HIS A 25 -5.49 12.11 -14.61
C HIS A 25 -5.99 10.89 -15.40
N GLN A 26 -5.14 10.33 -16.27
CA GLN A 26 -5.44 9.13 -17.01
C GLN A 26 -5.35 7.90 -16.09
N LEU A 27 -6.50 7.47 -15.56
CA LEU A 27 -6.60 6.37 -14.58
C LEU A 27 -5.99 5.06 -15.07
N ASN A 28 -6.06 4.79 -16.38
CA ASN A 28 -5.52 3.60 -17.04
C ASN A 28 -3.98 3.57 -17.14
N VAL A 29 -3.32 4.70 -16.94
CA VAL A 29 -1.85 4.79 -16.91
C VAL A 29 -1.32 4.50 -15.50
N TYR A 30 -2.20 4.52 -14.48
CA TYR A 30 -1.87 4.28 -13.07
C TYR A 30 -0.76 5.19 -12.51
N ALA A 31 -0.38 6.25 -13.23
CA ALA A 31 0.65 7.20 -12.83
C ALA A 31 0.31 7.91 -11.51
N TRP A 32 -0.98 7.97 -11.14
CA TRP A 32 -1.44 8.50 -9.87
C TRP A 32 -0.97 7.71 -8.64
N LYS A 33 -0.63 6.42 -8.78
CA LYS A 33 -0.21 5.56 -7.66
C LYS A 33 1.02 6.14 -6.94
N ILE A 34 2.00 6.66 -7.68
CA ILE A 34 3.23 7.22 -7.08
C ILE A 34 2.96 8.45 -6.22
N TYR A 35 1.96 9.27 -6.57
CA TYR A 35 1.59 10.45 -5.81
C TYR A 35 0.94 10.08 -4.48
N ILE A 36 0.08 9.05 -4.48
CA ILE A 36 -0.45 8.52 -3.23
C ILE A 36 0.69 7.99 -2.37
N LEU A 37 1.57 7.16 -2.93
CA LEU A 37 2.71 6.62 -2.18
C LEU A 37 3.58 7.73 -1.58
N ALA A 38 3.90 8.77 -2.34
CA ALA A 38 4.68 9.92 -1.87
C ALA A 38 3.98 10.67 -0.73
N GLU A 39 2.67 10.89 -0.84
CA GLU A 39 1.91 11.55 0.22
C GLU A 39 1.86 10.69 1.50
N ILE A 40 1.68 9.38 1.38
CA ILE A 40 1.72 8.47 2.53
C ILE A 40 3.12 8.42 3.16
N TYR A 41 4.20 8.37 2.36
CA TYR A 41 5.58 8.46 2.86
C TYR A 41 5.87 9.77 3.60
N SER A 42 5.18 10.86 3.28
CA SER A 42 5.34 12.13 4.02
C SER A 42 4.75 12.10 5.44
N LYS A 43 3.94 11.08 5.76
CA LYS A 43 3.19 10.95 7.02
C LYS A 43 3.62 9.77 7.88
N TYR A 44 4.07 8.69 7.24
CA TYR A 44 4.42 7.44 7.91
C TYR A 44 5.79 6.99 7.42
N ASP A 45 6.66 6.63 8.36
CA ASP A 45 8.01 6.14 8.06
C ASP A 45 7.97 4.81 7.29
N THR A 46 6.96 3.98 7.60
CA THR A 46 6.80 2.64 7.04
C THR A 46 5.32 2.35 6.78
N PHE A 47 5.00 1.79 5.61
CA PHE A 47 3.65 1.31 5.29
C PHE A 47 3.68 0.16 4.27
N VAL A 48 2.56 -0.57 4.20
CA VAL A 48 2.34 -1.63 3.21
C VAL A 48 1.29 -1.16 2.21
N TRP A 49 1.63 -1.18 0.92
CA TRP A 49 0.68 -0.96 -0.17
C TRP A 49 0.19 -2.29 -0.73
N MET A 50 -1.12 -2.44 -0.89
CA MET A 50 -1.73 -3.62 -1.52
C MET A 50 -2.65 -3.20 -2.65
N ASP A 51 -2.50 -3.83 -3.81
CA ASP A 51 -3.44 -3.66 -4.92
C ASP A 51 -4.77 -4.35 -4.57
N THR A 52 -5.88 -3.79 -5.02
CA THR A 52 -7.23 -4.33 -4.78
C THR A 52 -7.44 -5.70 -5.40
N SER A 53 -6.60 -6.10 -6.37
CA SER A 53 -6.64 -7.45 -6.93
C SER A 53 -6.07 -8.54 -6.01
N ILE A 54 -5.36 -8.16 -4.94
CA ILE A 54 -4.75 -9.11 -4.00
C ILE A 54 -5.82 -9.57 -2.99
N VAL A 55 -6.00 -10.88 -2.91
CA VAL A 55 -6.89 -11.50 -1.93
C VAL A 55 -6.03 -12.28 -0.94
N ILE A 56 -6.13 -11.92 0.34
CA ILE A 56 -5.47 -12.62 1.43
C ILE A 56 -6.48 -13.56 2.08
N ASN A 57 -6.31 -14.85 1.85
CA ASN A 57 -7.18 -15.87 2.46
C ASN A 57 -6.75 -16.21 3.89
N ASP A 58 -5.48 -16.00 4.22
CA ASP A 58 -4.91 -16.20 5.55
C ASP A 58 -3.96 -15.06 5.89
N ALA A 59 -4.30 -14.28 6.92
CA ALA A 59 -3.50 -13.14 7.37
C ALA A 59 -2.10 -13.55 7.87
N SER A 60 -1.92 -14.80 8.31
CA SER A 60 -0.62 -15.31 8.77
C SER A 60 0.46 -15.26 7.67
N SER A 61 0.04 -15.28 6.40
CA SER A 61 0.93 -15.13 5.23
C SER A 61 1.66 -13.77 5.18
N LEU A 62 1.16 -12.76 5.90
CA LEU A 62 1.82 -11.45 6.01
C LEU A 62 2.86 -11.39 7.14
N ASN A 63 2.90 -12.36 8.06
CA ASN A 63 3.82 -12.35 9.20
C ASN A 63 5.30 -12.16 8.77
N PRO A 64 5.81 -12.83 7.72
CA PRO A 64 7.20 -12.61 7.28
C PRO A 64 7.49 -11.20 6.77
N ILE A 65 6.45 -10.46 6.34
CA ILE A 65 6.57 -9.05 5.95
C ILE A 65 6.61 -8.20 7.22
N PHE A 66 5.67 -8.40 8.15
CA PHE A 66 5.63 -7.65 9.41
C PHE A 66 6.89 -7.85 10.27
N GLU A 67 7.37 -9.08 10.41
CA GLU A 67 8.62 -9.36 11.13
C GLU A 67 9.84 -8.68 10.50
N ALA A 68 9.85 -8.53 9.16
CA ALA A 68 10.93 -7.85 8.47
C ALA A 68 10.87 -6.33 8.71
N LEU A 69 9.67 -5.75 8.70
CA LEU A 69 9.45 -4.34 9.04
C LEU A 69 9.86 -4.04 10.49
N GLU A 70 9.50 -4.89 11.45
CA GLU A 70 9.89 -4.72 12.87
C GLU A 70 11.40 -4.81 13.11
N LYS A 71 12.13 -5.51 12.22
CA LYS A 71 13.59 -5.69 12.31
C LYS A 71 14.36 -4.73 11.41
N ASP A 72 13.69 -3.80 10.72
CA ASP A 72 14.27 -2.89 9.72
C ASP A 72 15.09 -3.62 8.63
N VAL A 73 14.59 -4.77 8.16
CA VAL A 73 15.22 -5.56 7.08
C VAL A 73 14.28 -5.76 5.89
N ILE A 74 14.85 -5.98 4.71
CA ILE A 74 14.05 -6.29 3.52
C ILE A 74 13.59 -7.75 3.61
N SER A 75 12.27 -7.97 3.55
CA SER A 75 11.69 -9.32 3.57
C SER A 75 12.18 -10.14 2.37
N GLY A 76 12.61 -11.37 2.62
CA GLY A 76 13.01 -12.31 1.56
C GLY A 76 11.88 -12.62 0.57
N THR A 77 10.62 -12.42 0.96
CA THR A 77 9.44 -12.53 0.12
C THR A 77 9.43 -11.52 -1.03
N VAL A 78 10.13 -10.38 -0.89
CA VAL A 78 10.27 -9.37 -1.97
C VAL A 78 11.19 -9.87 -3.10
N PHE A 79 12.01 -10.89 -2.85
CA PHE A 79 12.91 -11.50 -3.83
C PHE A 79 12.65 -13.01 -3.98
N PRO A 80 11.56 -13.42 -4.66
CA PRO A 80 11.31 -14.82 -4.96
C PRO A 80 12.31 -15.29 -6.03
N GLY A 81 13.56 -15.57 -5.64
CA GLY A 81 14.60 -16.03 -6.58
C GLY A 81 16.05 -15.98 -6.12
N ARG A 82 16.39 -15.49 -4.91
CA ARG A 82 17.78 -15.51 -4.42
C ARG A 82 18.02 -16.66 -3.44
N ILE A 83 18.21 -17.86 -4.00
CA ILE A 83 19.19 -18.81 -3.46
C ILE A 83 20.53 -18.35 -4.05
N PHE A 84 21.44 -17.87 -3.21
CA PHE A 84 22.84 -17.69 -3.59
C PHE A 84 23.57 -19.02 -3.47
#